data_AF-A0AAW4N0T1-F1
#
_entry.id   AF-A0AAW4N0T1-F1
#
_cell.length_a   1.000
_cell.length_b   1.000
_cell.length_c   1.000
_cell.angle_alpha   90.00
_cell.angle_beta   90.00
_cell.angle_gamma   90.00
#
_symmetry.space_group_name_H-M   'P 1'
#
loop_
_entity.id
_entity.type
_entity.pdbx_description
1 polymer ?
#
loop_
_entity_poly.entity_id
_entity_poly.type
_entity_poly.pdbx_seq_one_letter_code
_entity_poly.pdbx_strand_id
1 'polypeptide(L)'
;MEENKNNQQQQNQLQMGISPEVAEGTYSNLALITHSSSDFILDFACALPGMPAPQIKSRVIMAPEHAKRLLQALQSNIYNYEQSFGKIKLSDEQERTIAPFGTPKGEA
;
A
#
# COMPACT_ATOMS: atom_id res chain seq x y z
N MET A 1 37.28 23.29 -33.12
CA MET A 1 37.18 22.63 -31.81
C MET A 1 36.17 23.43 -31.01
N GLU A 2 34.97 22.89 -30.80
CA GLU A 2 34.09 23.32 -29.71
C GLU A 2 33.08 22.18 -29.47
N GLU A 3 33.13 21.66 -28.24
CA GLU A 3 32.42 20.47 -27.78
C GLU A 3 30.92 20.75 -27.64
N ASN A 4 30.07 19.95 -28.28
CA ASN A 4 28.65 19.86 -27.95
C ASN A 4 28.39 18.54 -27.22
N LYS A 5 28.74 18.50 -25.93
CA LYS A 5 28.33 17.45 -24.98
C LYS A 5 26.92 17.76 -24.48
N ASN A 6 25.90 17.43 -25.26
CA ASN A 6 24.51 17.46 -24.78
C ASN A 6 24.00 16.05 -24.54
N ASN A 7 23.98 15.70 -23.25
CA ASN A 7 22.98 14.88 -22.57
C ASN A 7 22.43 13.69 -23.38
N GLN A 8 23.24 12.64 -23.43
CA GLN A 8 22.70 11.29 -23.30
C GLN A 8 22.18 11.13 -21.86
N GLN A 9 21.03 11.75 -21.56
CA GLN A 9 20.12 11.18 -20.57
C GLN A 9 19.58 9.89 -21.21
N GLN A 10 20.42 8.86 -21.21
CA GLN A 10 19.97 7.50 -21.25
C GLN A 10 19.07 7.36 -20.03
N GLN A 11 17.79 7.63 -20.25
CA GLN A 11 16.73 6.89 -19.58
C GLN A 11 17.04 5.43 -19.88
N ASN A 12 17.93 4.85 -19.07
CA ASN A 12 17.86 3.46 -18.72
C ASN A 12 16.50 3.31 -18.04
N GLN A 13 15.43 3.28 -18.85
CA GLN A 13 14.29 2.46 -18.55
C GLN A 13 14.92 1.09 -18.41
N LEU A 14 15.27 0.74 -17.17
CA LEU A 14 15.56 -0.61 -16.78
C LEU A 14 14.32 -1.37 -17.23
N GLN A 15 14.40 -1.97 -18.41
CA GLN A 15 13.38 -2.86 -18.93
C GLN A 15 13.54 -4.13 -18.09
N MET A 16 13.15 -4.03 -16.82
CA MET A 16 13.10 -5.14 -15.90
C MET A 16 12.04 -6.06 -16.47
N GLY A 17 12.47 -7.13 -17.12
CA GLY A 17 11.57 -8.18 -17.55
C GLY A 17 10.85 -8.72 -16.32
N ILE A 18 9.53 -8.70 -16.35
CA ILE A 18 8.70 -9.36 -15.35
C ILE A 18 8.61 -10.83 -15.75
N SER A 19 8.96 -11.74 -14.84
CA SER A 19 8.75 -13.16 -15.09
C SER A 19 7.24 -13.46 -15.16
N PRO A 20 6.79 -14.45 -15.94
CA PRO A 20 5.37 -14.78 -16.04
C PRO A 20 4.73 -15.04 -14.66
N GLU A 21 5.45 -15.71 -13.76
CA GLU A 21 5.01 -15.99 -12.39
C GLU A 21 4.78 -14.70 -11.56
N VAL A 22 5.67 -13.71 -11.68
CA VAL A 22 5.51 -12.43 -10.97
C VAL A 22 4.42 -11.56 -11.63
N ALA A 23 4.20 -11.72 -12.94
CA ALA A 23 3.17 -10.98 -13.68
C ALA A 23 1.74 -11.35 -13.28
N GLU A 24 1.51 -12.58 -12.79
CA GLU A 24 0.22 -12.98 -12.23
C GLU A 24 -0.17 -12.14 -11.01
N GLY A 25 0.82 -11.60 -10.29
CA GLY A 25 0.61 -10.79 -9.11
C GLY A 25 0.13 -11.61 -7.91
N THR A 26 0.04 -10.94 -6.77
CA THR A 26 -0.47 -11.54 -5.54
C THR A 26 -1.59 -10.68 -4.99
N TYR A 27 -2.79 -11.25 -4.92
CA TYR A 27 -3.93 -10.55 -4.32
C TYR A 27 -3.69 -10.30 -2.83
N SER A 28 -3.97 -9.07 -2.39
CA SER A 28 -3.99 -8.69 -0.98
C SER A 28 -5.07 -7.62 -0.76
N ASN A 29 -5.73 -7.69 0.40
CA ASN A 29 -6.73 -6.72 0.83
C ASN A 29 -6.37 -6.08 2.18
N LEU A 30 -5.20 -6.41 2.71
CA LEU A 30 -4.66 -5.86 3.95
C LEU A 30 -3.15 -5.65 3.78
N ALA A 31 -2.64 -4.52 4.26
CA ALA A 31 -1.21 -4.24 4.32
C ALA A 31 -0.82 -3.86 5.76
N LEU A 32 0.21 -4.52 6.30
CA LEU A 32 0.78 -4.19 7.60
C LEU A 32 2.18 -3.65 7.38
N ILE A 33 2.47 -2.49 7.97
CA ILE A 33 3.77 -1.84 7.84
C ILE A 33 4.41 -1.78 9.23
N THR A 34 5.57 -2.40 9.37
CA THR A 34 6.42 -2.30 10.57
C THR A 34 7.79 -1.79 10.16
N HIS A 35 8.52 -1.16 11.09
CA HIS A 35 9.83 -0.60 10.76
C HIS A 35 10.78 -0.59 11.96
N SER A 36 12.07 -0.48 11.63
CA SER A 36 13.19 -0.20 12.52
C SER A 36 13.94 1.04 12.00
N SER A 37 15.09 1.38 12.61
CA SER A 37 15.97 2.42 12.06
C SER A 37 16.58 2.07 10.71
N SER A 38 16.61 0.78 10.36
CA SER A 38 17.34 0.25 9.19
C SER A 38 16.42 -0.34 8.14
N ASP A 39 15.21 -0.74 8.50
CA ASP A 39 14.32 -1.49 7.61
C ASP A 39 12.86 -1.09 7.78
N PHE A 40 12.13 -1.09 6.68
CA PHE A 40 10.68 -1.11 6.59
C PHE A 40 10.26 -2.48 6.06
N ILE A 41 9.31 -3.10 6.76
CA ILE A 41 8.72 -4.38 6.38
C ILE A 41 7.26 -4.12 6.01
N LEU A 42 6.94 -4.39 4.75
CA LEU A 42 5.60 -4.30 4.19
C LEU A 42 5.06 -5.71 3.98
N ASP A 43 4.10 -6.09 4.80
CA ASP A 43 3.41 -7.37 4.74
C ASP A 43 2.06 -7.21 4.05
N PHE A 44 1.91 -7.84 2.89
CA PHE A 44 0.65 -7.91 2.16
C PHE A 44 -0.07 -9.20 2.50
N ALA A 45 -1.25 -9.05 3.11
CA ALA A 45 -2.04 -10.15 3.63
C ALA A 45 -3.40 -10.26 2.92
N CYS A 46 -3.93 -11.48 2.93
CA CYS A 46 -5.27 -11.79 2.48
C CYS A 46 -6.11 -12.23 3.70
N ALA A 47 -7.17 -11.47 3.98
CA ALA A 47 -8.16 -11.79 4.99
C ALA A 47 -9.50 -12.08 4.30
N LEU A 48 -9.84 -13.36 4.17
CA LEU A 48 -11.10 -13.81 3.57
C LEU A 48 -12.08 -14.26 4.66
N PRO A 49 -13.40 -14.07 4.48
CA PRO A 49 -14.40 -14.64 5.38
C PRO A 49 -14.23 -16.16 5.53
N GLY A 50 -14.27 -16.65 6.76
CA GLY A 50 -14.10 -18.08 7.06
C GLY A 50 -12.66 -18.54 7.30
N MET A 51 -11.66 -17.67 7.13
CA MET A 51 -10.29 -17.96 7.58
C MET A 51 -10.11 -17.58 9.06
N PRO A 52 -9.39 -18.39 9.86
CA PRO A 52 -9.20 -18.13 11.29
C PRO A 52 -8.31 -16.90 11.55
N ALA A 53 -7.40 -16.59 10.62
CA ALA A 53 -6.53 -15.42 10.69
C ALA A 53 -6.13 -14.97 9.26
N PRO A 54 -5.77 -13.69 9.07
CA PRO A 54 -5.17 -13.23 7.82
C PRO A 54 -3.90 -14.00 7.47
N GLN A 55 -3.74 -14.37 6.21
CA GLN A 55 -2.53 -15.04 5.72
C GLN A 55 -1.62 -14.03 5.02
N ILE A 56 -0.35 -13.95 5.43
CA ILE A 56 0.66 -13.17 4.68
C ILE A 56 0.91 -13.86 3.34
N LYS A 57 0.73 -13.11 2.26
CA LYS A 57 0.92 -13.60 0.88
C LYS A 57 2.23 -13.11 0.29
N SER A 58 2.68 -11.92 0.67
CA SER A 58 3.96 -11.36 0.25
C SER A 58 4.54 -10.46 1.32
N ARG A 59 5.88 -10.44 1.45
CA ARG A 59 6.64 -9.55 2.31
C ARG A 59 7.69 -8.84 1.49
N VAL A 60 7.73 -7.52 1.59
CA VAL A 60 8.76 -6.68 0.98
C VAL A 60 9.52 -5.96 2.09
N ILE A 61 10.85 -6.05 2.06
CA ILE A 61 11.73 -5.35 3.01
C ILE A 61 12.47 -4.25 2.24
N MET A 62 12.46 -3.04 2.79
CA MET A 62 12.99 -1.85 2.14
C MET A 62 13.82 -1.02 3.11
N ALA A 63 14.89 -0.40 2.61
CA ALA A 63 15.56 0.66 3.35
C ALA A 63 14.63 1.90 3.50
N PRO A 64 14.76 2.71 4.58
CA PRO A 64 13.87 3.85 4.86
C PRO A 64 13.75 4.85 3.70
N GLU A 65 14.85 5.12 2.99
CA GLU A 65 14.88 6.04 1.85
C GLU A 65 14.05 5.52 0.66
N HIS A 66 14.00 4.21 0.45
CA HIS A 66 13.21 3.60 -0.61
C HIS A 66 11.73 3.56 -0.24
N ALA A 67 11.41 3.29 1.03
CA ALA A 67 10.03 3.37 1.52
C ALA A 67 9.48 4.79 1.39
N LYS A 68 10.27 5.82 1.69
CA LYS A 68 9.87 7.23 1.52
C LYS A 68 9.62 7.58 0.06
N ARG A 69 10.48 7.12 -0.87
CA ARG A 69 10.28 7.32 -2.31
C ARG A 69 9.01 6.61 -2.80
N LEU A 70 8.75 5.38 -2.31
CA LEU A 70 7.54 4.63 -2.62
C LEU A 70 6.29 5.40 -2.19
N LEU A 71 6.25 5.95 -0.97
CA LEU A 71 5.13 6.75 -0.49
C LEU A 71 4.83 7.93 -1.41
N GLN A 72 5.85 8.71 -1.77
CA GLN A 72 5.68 9.87 -2.65
C GLN A 72 5.17 9.49 -4.03
N ALA A 73 5.71 8.41 -4.61
CA ALA A 73 5.26 7.90 -5.89
C ALA A 73 3.81 7.40 -5.80
N LEU A 74 3.46 6.66 -4.73
CA LEU A 74 2.12 6.12 -4.53
C LEU A 74 1.08 7.23 -4.35
N GLN A 75 1.38 8.24 -3.53
CA GLN A 75 0.52 9.42 -3.33
C GLN A 75 0.24 10.14 -4.67
N SER A 76 1.28 10.34 -5.48
CA SER A 76 1.13 11.00 -6.78
C SER A 76 0.27 10.18 -7.75
N ASN A 77 0.46 8.86 -7.77
CA ASN A 77 -0.33 7.97 -8.63
C ASN A 77 -1.80 7.88 -8.18
N ILE A 78 -2.06 7.81 -6.87
CA ILE A 78 -3.43 7.84 -6.33
C ILE A 78 -4.11 9.16 -6.68
N TYR A 79 -3.43 10.30 -6.49
CA TYR A 79 -3.98 11.59 -6.86
C TYR A 79 -4.41 11.63 -8.34
N ASN A 80 -3.53 11.20 -9.24
CA ASN A 80 -3.82 11.15 -10.68
C ASN A 80 -4.97 10.19 -11.02
N TYR A 81 -5.02 9.04 -10.34
CA TYR A 81 -6.11 8.08 -10.46
C TYR A 81 -7.44 8.74 -10.06
N GLU A 82 -7.50 9.42 -8.92
CA GLU A 82 -8.72 10.05 -8.44
C GLU A 82 -9.22 11.19 -9.34
N GLN A 83 -8.31 11.93 -10.00
CA GLN A 83 -8.69 12.92 -11.01
C GLN A 83 -9.37 12.28 -12.23
N SER A 84 -8.98 11.05 -12.58
CA SER A 84 -9.45 10.37 -13.80
C SER A 84 -10.66 9.48 -13.56
N PHE A 85 -10.74 8.82 -12.40
CA PHE A 85 -11.73 7.79 -12.09
C PHE A 85 -12.66 8.16 -10.92
N GLY A 86 -12.43 9.32 -10.29
CA GLY A 86 -13.16 9.77 -9.11
C GLY A 86 -12.49 9.37 -7.80
N LYS A 87 -12.93 10.01 -6.71
CA LYS A 87 -12.32 9.82 -5.38
C LYS A 87 -12.48 8.40 -4.86
N ILE A 88 -11.41 7.86 -4.29
CA ILE A 88 -11.43 6.61 -3.54
C ILE A 88 -12.23 6.86 -2.27
N LYS A 89 -13.35 6.15 -2.13
CA LYS A 89 -14.13 6.18 -0.90
C LYS A 89 -13.45 5.29 0.11
N LEU A 90 -12.74 5.91 1.06
CA LEU A 90 -12.38 5.21 2.28
C LEU A 90 -13.70 4.97 3.01
N SER A 91 -13.98 3.70 3.30
CA SER A 91 -14.96 3.41 4.33
C SER A 91 -14.32 4.00 5.57
N ASP A 92 -14.84 5.10 6.09
CA ASP A 92 -14.51 5.50 7.45
C ASP A 92 -14.67 4.21 8.25
N GLU A 93 -13.62 3.77 8.94
CA GLU A 93 -13.74 2.73 9.95
C GLU A 93 -15.03 3.04 10.68
N GLN A 94 -16.05 2.19 10.52
CA GLN A 94 -17.27 2.35 11.28
C GLN A 94 -16.81 2.57 12.69
N GLU A 95 -17.02 3.79 13.20
CA GLU A 95 -17.12 4.04 14.61
C GLU A 95 -18.04 2.91 15.08
N ARG A 96 -17.44 1.86 15.65
CA ARG A 96 -18.21 0.87 16.36
C ARG A 96 -18.68 1.65 17.56
N THR A 97 -19.78 2.37 17.39
CA THR A 97 -20.58 2.88 18.48
C THR A 97 -21.03 1.62 19.19
N ILE A 98 -20.17 1.15 20.08
CA ILE A 98 -20.53 0.34 21.21
C ILE A 98 -21.65 1.14 21.87
N ALA A 99 -22.89 0.80 21.50
CA ALA A 99 -24.05 1.25 22.22
C ALA A 99 -23.74 0.96 23.69
N PRO A 100 -23.71 1.97 24.57
CA PRO A 100 -23.43 1.73 25.95
C PRO A 100 -24.50 0.80 26.48
N PHE A 101 -24.00 -0.29 27.05
CA PHE A 101 -24.66 -1.29 27.86
C PHE A 101 -25.97 -0.80 28.49
N GLY A 102 -26.99 -1.67 28.42
CA GLY A 102 -28.36 -1.38 28.78
C GLY A 102 -28.54 -0.69 30.14
N THR A 103 -29.37 0.34 30.15
CA THR A 103 -30.08 0.77 31.35
C THR A 103 -31.18 -0.25 31.66
N PRO A 104 -31.14 -1.01 32.77
CA PRO A 104 -32.37 -1.58 33.29
C PRO A 104 -33.19 -0.40 33.77
N LYS A 105 -34.31 -0.16 33.10
CA LYS A 105 -35.28 0.86 33.48
C LYS A 105 -35.89 0.41 34.80
N GLY A 106 -35.33 0.91 35.90
CA GLY A 106 -35.98 0.87 37.20
C GLY A 106 -37.17 1.84 37.22
N GLU A 107 -38.15 1.45 38.05
CA GLU A 107 -39.28 2.24 38.57
C GLU A 107 -40.48 2.35 37.59
N ALA A 108 -41.72 2.01 38.00
CA ALA A 108 -42.34 1.93 39.33
C ALA A 108 -43.39 0.80 39.42
#